data_AF-A0A4Y2SMS2-F1
#
_entry.id   AF-A0A4Y2SMS2-F1
#
_cell.length_a   1.000
_cell.length_b   1.000
_cell.length_c   1.000
_cell.angle_alpha   90.00
_cell.angle_beta   90.00
_cell.angle_gamma   90.00
#
_symmetry.space_group_name_H-M   'P 1'
#
loop_
_entity.id
_entity.type
_entity.pdbx_description
1 polymer ?
#
loop_
_entity_poly.entity_id
_entity_poly.type
_entity_poly.pdbx_seq_one_letter_code
_entity_poly.pdbx_strand_id
1 'polypeptide(L)'
;MRWRAVGTSQAGARQSAVARELNVYRSVIHRLLNHNRRDQNVSRRRGSGRRRITTAADYHYLLQCARPRRTLTARQLAAQLCDAAGRPISRQTVSRRLNEGGLFLTTTCCLCAFVPNVRQSAVVLGL
;
A
#
# COMPACT_ATOMS: atom_id res chain seq x y z
N MET A 1 -18.77 3.93 -14.08
CA MET A 1 -19.46 2.62 -14.16
C MET A 1 -20.15 2.20 -12.86
N ARG A 2 -19.44 2.06 -11.73
CA ARG A 2 -20.02 1.41 -10.53
C ARG A 2 -21.24 2.13 -9.92
N TRP A 3 -21.19 3.44 -9.77
CA TRP A 3 -22.32 4.24 -9.27
C TRP A 3 -23.55 4.16 -10.18
N ARG A 4 -23.35 4.13 -11.50
CA ARG A 4 -24.44 3.93 -12.47
C ARG A 4 -25.08 2.56 -12.30
N ALA A 5 -24.29 1.49 -12.18
CA ALA A 5 -24.80 0.14 -11.97
C ALA A 5 -25.58 -0.03 -10.66
N VAL A 6 -25.12 0.62 -9.58
CA VAL A 6 -25.80 0.58 -8.28
C VAL A 6 -27.08 1.41 -8.33
N GLY A 7 -27.04 2.61 -8.88
CA GLY A 7 -28.21 3.49 -9.02
C GLY A 7 -29.32 2.90 -9.89
N THR A 8 -28.97 2.33 -11.05
CA THR A 8 -29.97 1.66 -11.92
C THR A 8 -30.55 0.41 -11.26
N SER A 9 -29.73 -0.35 -10.51
CA SER A 9 -30.24 -1.49 -9.73
C SER A 9 -31.11 -1.06 -8.54
N GLN A 10 -30.87 0.10 -7.93
CA GLN A 10 -31.71 0.66 -6.87
C GLN A 10 -33.06 1.16 -7.42
N ALA A 11 -33.07 1.66 -8.66
CA ALA A 11 -34.29 2.01 -9.39
C ALA A 11 -35.10 0.77 -9.87
N GLY A 12 -34.73 -0.44 -9.44
CA GLY A 12 -35.47 -1.68 -9.75
C GLY A 12 -35.09 -2.37 -11.06
N ALA A 13 -34.05 -1.90 -11.77
CA ALA A 13 -33.64 -2.52 -13.03
C ALA A 13 -33.08 -3.94 -12.84
N ARG A 14 -33.41 -4.84 -13.75
CA ARG A 14 -32.87 -6.21 -13.77
C ARG A 14 -31.36 -6.18 -14.05
N GLN A 15 -30.59 -7.02 -13.37
CA GLN A 15 -29.12 -7.10 -13.54
C GLN A 15 -28.68 -7.31 -15.00
N SER A 16 -29.47 -8.02 -15.81
CA SER A 16 -29.20 -8.22 -17.23
C SER A 16 -29.38 -6.96 -18.07
N ALA A 17 -30.33 -6.08 -17.71
CA ALA A 17 -30.52 -4.79 -18.37
C ALA A 17 -29.33 -3.86 -18.05
N VAL A 18 -28.93 -3.80 -16.77
CA VAL A 18 -27.76 -3.03 -16.32
C VAL A 18 -26.47 -3.53 -16.99
N ALA A 19 -26.32 -4.85 -17.15
CA ALA A 19 -25.18 -5.45 -17.85
C ALA A 19 -25.11 -5.07 -19.34
N ARG A 20 -26.26 -5.06 -20.03
CA ARG A 20 -26.36 -4.64 -21.44
C ARG A 20 -26.09 -3.14 -21.61
N GLU A 21 -26.67 -2.31 -20.75
CA GLU A 21 -26.48 -0.85 -20.76
C GLU A 21 -25.01 -0.45 -20.53
N LEU A 22 -24.34 -1.16 -19.61
CA LEU A 22 -22.94 -0.90 -19.27
C LEU A 22 -21.93 -1.71 -20.10
N ASN A 23 -22.40 -2.51 -21.07
CA ASN A 23 -21.60 -3.43 -21.89
C ASN A 23 -20.59 -4.26 -21.06
N VAL A 24 -21.04 -4.81 -19.94
CA VAL A 24 -20.24 -5.66 -19.05
C VAL A 24 -20.95 -6.98 -18.78
N TYR A 25 -20.15 -8.00 -18.47
CA TYR A 25 -20.72 -9.31 -18.17
C TYR A 25 -21.57 -9.30 -16.89
N ARG A 26 -22.67 -10.05 -16.87
CA ARG A 26 -23.60 -10.15 -15.72
C ARG A 26 -22.90 -10.51 -14.41
N SER A 27 -21.84 -11.34 -14.46
CA SER A 27 -21.04 -11.72 -13.28
C SER A 27 -20.31 -10.54 -12.63
N VAL A 28 -19.98 -9.49 -13.39
CA VAL A 28 -19.35 -8.27 -12.88
C VAL A 28 -20.37 -7.45 -12.11
N ILE A 29 -21.58 -7.29 -12.66
CA ILE A 29 -22.70 -6.60 -12.00
C ILE A 29 -23.10 -7.34 -10.71
N HIS A 30 -23.24 -8.66 -10.76
CA HIS A 30 -23.55 -9.47 -9.59
C HIS A 30 -22.51 -9.31 -8.48
N ARG A 31 -21.21 -9.41 -8.80
CA ARG A 31 -20.13 -9.20 -7.83
C ARG A 31 -20.13 -7.78 -7.25
N LEU A 32 -20.38 -6.77 -8.10
CA LEU A 32 -20.44 -5.38 -7.69
C LEU A 32 -21.61 -5.10 -6.73
N LEU A 33 -22.81 -5.58 -7.06
CA LEU A 33 -24.00 -5.39 -6.22
C LEU A 33 -23.89 -6.15 -4.90
N ASN A 34 -23.33 -7.37 -4.90
CA ASN A 34 -23.09 -8.12 -3.67
C ASN A 34 -22.06 -7.41 -2.77
N HIS A 35 -21.02 -6.82 -3.35
CA HIS A 35 -20.05 -6.02 -2.61
C HIS A 35 -20.68 -4.77 -2.01
N ASN A 36 -21.48 -4.03 -2.79
CA ASN A 36 -22.17 -2.84 -2.31
C ASN A 36 -23.19 -3.15 -1.21
N ARG A 37 -23.95 -4.25 -1.31
CA ARG A 37 -24.88 -4.67 -0.23
C ARG A 37 -24.15 -5.00 1.07
N ARG A 38 -22.98 -5.63 0.98
CA ARG A 38 -22.19 -6.04 2.17
C ARG A 38 -21.50 -4.86 2.85
N ASP A 39 -20.88 -3.98 2.07
CA ASP A 39 -20.01 -2.93 2.63
C ASP A 39 -20.65 -1.53 2.59
N GLN A 40 -21.85 -1.38 1.99
CA GLN A 40 -22.47 -0.09 1.64
C GLN A 40 -21.53 0.85 0.89
N ASN A 41 -20.53 0.28 0.20
CA ASN A 41 -19.45 1.02 -0.42
C ASN A 41 -19.33 0.63 -1.89
N VAL A 42 -19.21 1.65 -2.75
CA VAL A 42 -19.07 1.50 -4.21
C VAL A 42 -17.59 1.67 -4.63
N SER A 43 -16.76 2.21 -3.74
CA SER A 43 -15.34 2.38 -3.96
C SER A 43 -14.61 1.04 -4.07
N ARG A 44 -13.40 1.06 -4.61
CA ARG A 44 -12.54 -0.13 -4.59
C ARG A 44 -12.04 -0.32 -3.16
N ARG A 45 -12.17 -1.54 -2.62
CA ARG A 45 -11.43 -1.91 -1.40
C ARG A 45 -9.95 -1.64 -1.62
N ARG A 46 -9.30 -1.01 -0.64
CA ARG A 46 -7.84 -0.94 -0.62
C ARG A 46 -7.31 -2.36 -0.55
N GLY A 47 -6.41 -2.72 -1.45
CA GLY A 47 -5.75 -4.02 -1.40
C GLY A 47 -4.97 -4.13 -0.09
N SER A 48 -5.09 -5.27 0.58
CA SER A 48 -4.12 -5.66 1.60
C SER A 48 -2.81 -5.99 0.89
N GLY A 49 -1.75 -5.24 1.19
CA GLY A 49 -0.42 -5.55 0.70
C GLY A 49 0.15 -6.81 1.35
N ARG A 50 1.30 -7.27 0.86
CA ARG A 50 2.07 -8.34 1.52
C ARG A 50 2.39 -7.92 2.96
N ARG A 51 2.19 -8.85 3.91
CA ARG A 51 2.56 -8.64 5.31
C ARG A 51 4.05 -8.28 5.42
N ARG A 52 4.34 -7.25 6.23
CA ARG A 52 5.72 -6.81 6.49
C ARG A 52 6.39 -7.81 7.44
N ILE A 53 7.68 -8.06 7.22
CA ILE A 53 8.51 -8.90 8.11
C ILE A 53 8.70 -8.24 9.48
N THR A 54 8.79 -6.91 9.49
CA THR A 54 8.93 -6.11 10.70
C THR A 54 7.58 -5.80 11.32
N THR A 55 7.49 -5.95 12.63
CA THR A 55 6.28 -5.64 13.40
C THR A 55 6.20 -4.16 13.77
N ALA A 56 5.10 -3.73 14.38
CA ALA A 56 5.00 -2.39 14.96
C ALA A 56 6.01 -2.21 16.13
N ALA A 57 6.21 -3.23 16.95
CA ALA A 57 7.17 -3.19 18.07
C ALA A 57 8.61 -2.99 17.56
N ASP A 58 9.03 -3.72 16.52
CA ASP A 58 10.35 -3.52 15.90
C ASP A 58 10.52 -2.09 15.38
N TYR A 59 9.45 -1.55 14.79
CA TYR A 59 9.47 -0.19 14.26
C TYR A 59 9.67 0.84 15.37
N HIS A 60 8.98 0.69 16.50
CA HIS A 60 9.18 1.57 17.66
C HIS A 60 10.58 1.43 18.25
N TYR A 61 11.11 0.20 18.35
CA TYR A 61 12.48 -0.04 18.78
C TYR A 61 13.48 0.67 17.87
N LEU A 62 13.32 0.57 16.55
CA LEU A 62 14.18 1.25 15.58
C LEU A 62 14.18 2.77 15.76
N LEU A 63 13.00 3.38 15.92
CA LEU A 63 12.91 4.82 16.12
C LEU A 63 13.57 5.24 17.44
N GLN A 64 13.38 4.47 18.51
CA GLN A 64 13.96 4.73 19.82
C GLN A 64 15.49 4.60 19.81
N CYS A 65 16.03 3.61 19.10
CA CYS A 65 17.48 3.40 19.00
C CYS A 65 18.15 4.40 18.03
N ALA A 66 17.50 4.73 16.91
CA ALA A 66 18.08 5.58 15.87
C ALA A 66 18.05 7.07 16.24
N ARG A 67 17.06 7.54 16.99
CA ARG A 67 16.95 8.96 17.41
C ARG A 67 18.18 9.48 18.18
N PRO A 68 18.64 8.84 19.27
CA PRO A 68 19.81 9.29 20.01
C PRO A 68 21.14 8.93 19.33
N ARG A 69 21.17 7.89 18.48
CA ARG A 69 22.40 7.35 17.90
C ARG A 69 22.46 7.57 16.39
N ARG A 70 22.52 8.85 15.98
CA ARG A 70 22.53 9.28 14.57
C ARG A 70 23.72 8.73 13.75
N THR A 71 24.77 8.24 14.40
CA THR A 71 25.96 7.66 13.74
C THR A 71 25.84 6.16 13.46
N LEU A 72 24.83 5.46 13.99
CA LEU A 72 24.68 4.03 13.76
C LEU A 72 24.22 3.72 12.34
N THR A 73 24.89 2.75 11.72
CA THR A 73 24.53 2.31 10.37
C THR A 73 23.29 1.41 10.41
N ALA A 74 22.52 1.45 9.32
CA ALA A 74 21.36 0.56 9.15
C ALA A 74 21.73 -0.93 9.21
N ARG A 75 22.99 -1.30 8.94
CA ARG A 75 23.48 -2.67 9.05
C ARG A 75 23.67 -3.11 10.51
N GLN A 76 24.22 -2.24 11.35
CA GLN A 76 24.36 -2.49 12.78
C GLN A 76 23.00 -2.61 13.47
N LEU A 77 22.05 -1.72 13.14
CA LEU A 77 20.67 -1.81 13.64
C LEU A 77 19.95 -3.07 13.16
N ALA A 78 20.20 -3.51 11.93
CA ALA A 78 19.64 -4.75 11.41
C ALA A 78 20.17 -5.99 12.16
N ALA A 79 21.47 -6.03 12.48
CA ALA A 79 22.05 -7.11 13.27
C ALA A 79 21.43 -7.18 14.67
N GLN A 80 21.37 -6.05 15.39
CA GLN A 80 20.76 -5.99 16.72
C GLN A 80 19.30 -6.43 16.73
N LEU A 81 18.53 -6.03 15.71
CA LEU A 81 17.15 -6.48 15.56
C LEU A 81 17.03 -7.95 15.19
N CYS A 82 17.94 -8.47 14.36
CA CYS A 82 17.95 -9.88 13.97
C CYS A 82 18.17 -10.76 15.19
N ASP A 83 19.13 -10.38 16.05
CA ASP A 83 19.45 -11.08 17.28
C ASP A 83 18.30 -11.02 18.28
N ALA A 84 17.70 -9.84 18.46
CA ALA A 84 16.59 -9.66 19.41
C ALA A 84 15.28 -10.32 18.95
N ALA A 85 14.97 -10.29 17.66
CA ALA A 85 13.72 -10.79 17.11
C ALA A 85 13.79 -12.26 16.64
N GLY A 86 14.98 -12.85 16.58
CA GLY A 86 15.20 -14.22 16.11
C GLY A 86 14.77 -14.46 14.66
N ARG A 87 14.68 -13.39 13.85
CA ARG A 87 14.26 -13.45 12.44
C ARG A 87 15.23 -12.69 11.55
N PRO A 88 15.53 -13.19 10.34
CA PRO A 88 16.42 -12.51 9.42
C PRO A 88 15.78 -11.19 8.93
N ILE A 89 16.36 -10.06 9.35
CA ILE A 89 15.94 -8.73 8.91
C ILE A 89 17.06 -8.11 8.09
N SER A 90 16.78 -7.77 6.84
CA SER A 90 17.78 -7.18 5.95
C SER A 90 18.03 -5.70 6.25
N ARG A 91 19.25 -5.22 5.96
CA ARG A 91 19.61 -3.79 5.97
C ARG A 91 18.60 -2.93 5.21
N GLN A 92 18.15 -3.41 4.04
CA GLN A 92 17.16 -2.69 3.21
C GLN A 92 15.82 -2.52 3.92
N THR A 93 15.38 -3.53 4.69
CA THR A 93 14.15 -3.45 5.47
C THR A 93 14.25 -2.38 6.54
N VAL A 94 15.36 -2.36 7.29
CA VAL A 94 15.62 -1.33 8.32
C VAL A 94 15.71 0.06 7.70
N SER A 95 16.44 0.22 6.59
CA SER A 95 16.55 1.52 5.90
C SER A 95 15.20 2.05 5.44
N ARG A 96 14.34 1.20 4.84
CA ARG A 96 12.97 1.60 4.47
C ARG A 96 12.15 2.05 5.69
N ARG A 97 12.28 1.36 6.82
CA ARG A 97 11.60 1.75 8.07
C ARG A 97 12.12 3.08 8.61
N LEU A 98 13.42 3.31 8.62
CA LEU A 98 13.96 4.58 9.09
C LEU A 98 13.56 5.75 8.17
N ASN A 99 13.43 5.51 6.86
CA ASN A 99 12.89 6.49 5.91
C ASN A 99 11.40 6.78 6.17
N GLU A 100 10.58 5.77 6.50
CA GLU A 100 9.18 5.98 6.92
C GLU A 100 9.07 6.90 8.14
N GLY A 101 10.05 6.85 9.04
CA GLY A 101 10.14 7.70 10.23
C GLY A 101 10.86 9.04 10.03
N GLY A 102 11.31 9.37 8.80
CA GLY A 102 12.04 10.60 8.50
C GLY A 102 13.43 10.70 9.14
N LEU A 103 14.00 9.59 9.59
CA LEU A 103 15.28 9.57 10.34
C LEU A 103 16.52 9.48 9.43
N PHE A 104 16.35 9.49 8.11
CA PHE A 104 17.45 9.41 7.14
C PHE A 104 17.31 10.51 6.08
N LEU A 105 18.14 11.56 6.22
CA LEU A 105 18.44 12.54 5.15
C LEU A 105 19.92 12.50 4.73
N THR A 106 20.75 11.62 5.31
CA THR A 106 22.17 11.50 4.93
C THR A 106 22.44 10.13 4.32
N THR A 107 22.39 10.14 3.00
CA THR A 107 22.87 9.10 2.12
C THR A 107 24.37 8.93 2.29
N THR A 108 24.81 7.73 2.65
CA THR A 108 26.07 7.20 2.12
C THR A 108 25.70 5.92 1.39
N CYS A 109 25.54 6.07 0.07
CA CYS A 109 25.53 4.99 -0.92
C CYS A 109 26.83 4.18 -0.77
N CYS A 110 26.84 2.88 -0.99
CA CYS A 110 26.98 2.36 -2.36
C CYS A 110 26.26 1.03 -2.60
N LEU A 111 26.03 0.80 -3.90
CA LEU A 111 25.56 -0.39 -4.61
C LEU A 111 24.04 -0.53 -4.82
N CYS A 112 23.62 0.25 -5.82
CA CYS A 112 22.80 -0.10 -7.00
C CYS A 112 21.33 -0.56 -6.85
N ALA A 113 20.54 -0.03 -7.78
CA ALA A 113 19.16 -0.35 -8.17
C ALA A 113 18.01 0.22 -7.33
N PHE A 114 17.90 1.56 -7.28
CA PHE A 114 16.59 2.20 -7.23
C PHE A 114 16.21 2.56 -8.67
N VAL A 115 15.47 1.69 -9.35
CA VAL A 115 14.78 2.04 -10.60
C VAL A 115 13.46 2.70 -10.17
N PRO A 116 13.29 4.02 -10.29
CA PRO A 116 12.03 4.65 -9.95
C PRO A 116 11.02 4.32 -11.06
N ASN A 117 10.13 3.37 -10.82
CA ASN A 117 8.95 3.19 -11.66
C ASN A 117 7.93 4.29 -11.30
N VAL A 118 8.19 5.50 -11.80
CA VAL A 118 7.24 6.61 -11.75
C VAL A 118 6.34 6.47 -12.97
N ARG A 119 5.18 5.85 -12.78
CA ARG A 119 4.04 6.11 -13.65
C ARG A 119 3.58 7.54 -13.37
N GLN A 120 4.00 8.46 -14.22
CA GLN A 120 3.54 9.84 -14.29
C GLN A 120 2.02 9.86 -14.43
N SER A 121 1.33 10.41 -13.43
CA SER A 121 0.03 11.03 -13.65
C SER A 121 0.32 12.44 -14.19
N ALA A 122 0.26 12.60 -15.50
CA ALA A 122 0.24 13.93 -16.12
C ALA A 122 -1.11 14.58 -15.80
N VAL A 123 -1.10 15.56 -14.89
CA VAL A 123 -2.16 16.56 -14.77
C VAL A 123 -1.67 17.76 -15.58
N VAL A 124 -2.30 18.01 -16.73
CA VAL A 124 -2.10 19.23 -17.53
C VAL A 124 -3.26 20.15 -17.20
N LEU A 125 -2.96 21.31 -16.59
CA LEU A 125 -3.84 22.46 -16.48
C LEU A 125 -3.06 23.69 -16.90
N GLY A 126 -3.63 24.46 -17.82
CA GLY A 126 -3.46 25.91 -17.90
C GLY A 126 -2.48 26.44 -18.94
N LEU A 127 -2.97 26.64 -20.16
CA LEU A 127 -2.97 27.96 -20.79
C LEU A 127 -4.39 28.22 -21.29
#